data_AF-G9ZNP8-F1
#
_entry.id   AF-G9ZNP8-F1
#
_cell.length_a   1.000
_cell.length_b   1.000
_cell.length_c   1.000
_cell.angle_alpha   90.00
_cell.angle_beta   90.00
_cell.angle_gamma   90.00
#
_symmetry.space_group_name_H-M   'P 1'
#
loop_
_entity.id
_entity.type
_entity.pdbx_description
1 polymer ?
#
loop_
_entity_poly.entity_id
_entity_poly.type
_entity_poly.pdbx_seq_one_letter_code
_entity_poly.pdbx_strand_id
1 'polypeptide(L)'
;MDKDGNRPIQPSAYTLVNQLIDNELSKDRCIVINQFKQNYFRRYFNILSGSDREYLVKRFLFPECTVNDLLNKKTLNECECIQEATAWHFGFEQEVHLEMADSAHDNFQEMLTVLS
;
A
#
# COMPACT_ATOMS: atom_id res chain seq x y z
N MET A 1 32.35 22.93 33.69
CA MET A 1 31.94 21.55 34.02
C MET A 1 31.23 21.02 32.78
N ASP A 2 31.98 20.35 31.91
CA ASP A 2 31.55 19.87 30.60
C ASP A 2 30.57 18.69 30.77
N LYS A 3 29.33 18.82 30.27
CA LYS A 3 28.87 18.31 28.96
C LYS A 3 29.04 16.78 28.78
N ASP A 4 28.28 16.00 29.54
CA ASP A 4 27.96 14.63 29.13
C ASP A 4 26.91 14.66 28.00
N GLY A 5 27.44 14.93 26.81
CA GLY A 5 26.74 14.77 25.55
C GLY A 5 26.48 13.28 25.33
N ASN A 6 25.21 12.89 25.48
CA ASN A 6 24.65 11.63 25.05
C ASN A 6 24.95 11.43 23.55
N ARG A 7 26.10 10.84 23.21
CA ARG A 7 26.43 10.54 21.82
C ARG A 7 25.61 9.31 21.42
N PRO A 8 24.85 9.37 20.32
CA PRO A 8 24.13 8.19 19.85
C PRO A 8 25.13 7.07 19.59
N ILE A 9 24.88 5.91 20.20
CA ILE A 9 25.67 4.70 20.01
C ILE A 9 25.59 4.35 18.54
N GLN A 10 26.70 4.47 17.82
CA GLN A 10 26.72 4.09 16.41
C GLN A 10 26.62 2.57 16.30
N PRO A 11 25.68 2.04 15.51
CA PRO A 11 25.54 0.60 15.31
C PRO A 11 26.83 0.03 14.72
N SER A 12 27.21 -1.15 15.19
CA SER A 12 28.38 -1.85 14.67
C SER A 12 28.22 -2.16 13.18
N ALA A 13 29.33 -2.33 12.45
CA ALA A 13 29.28 -2.74 11.03
C ALA A 13 28.46 -4.03 10.82
N TYR A 14 28.52 -4.97 11.77
CA TYR A 14 27.71 -6.18 11.77
C TYR A 14 26.21 -5.89 11.91
N THR A 15 25.83 -4.96 12.79
CA THR A 15 24.45 -4.51 12.97
C THR A 15 23.91 -3.83 11.71
N LEU A 16 24.71 -2.99 11.05
CA LEU A 16 24.34 -2.32 9.81
C LEU A 16 24.13 -3.31 8.65
N VAL A 17 24.99 -4.31 8.52
CA VAL A 17 24.84 -5.35 7.47
C VAL A 17 23.57 -6.16 7.68
N ASN A 18 23.27 -6.57 8.92
CA ASN A 18 22.03 -7.29 9.21
C ASN A 18 20.80 -6.43 8.92
N GLN A 19 20.81 -5.14 9.29
CA GLN A 19 19.74 -4.21 8.95
C GLN A 19 19.54 -4.06 7.43
N LEU A 20 20.61 -4.06 6.64
CA LEU A 20 20.52 -4.03 5.19
C LEU A 20 19.92 -5.32 4.62
N ILE A 21 20.30 -6.48 5.16
CA ILE A 21 19.73 -7.78 4.77
C ILE A 21 18.24 -7.83 5.12
N ASP A 22 17.88 -7.43 6.34
CA ASP A 22 16.48 -7.40 6.79
C ASP A 22 15.64 -6.44 5.94
N ASN A 23 16.19 -5.29 5.58
CA ASN A 23 15.54 -4.34 4.68
C ASN A 23 15.35 -4.91 3.27
N GLU A 24 16.31 -5.65 2.73
CA GLU A 24 16.19 -6.27 1.42
C GLU A 24 15.14 -7.38 1.42
N LEU A 25 15.15 -8.25 2.43
CA LEU A 25 14.12 -9.28 2.63
C LEU A 25 12.73 -8.66 2.82
N SER A 26 12.65 -7.53 3.53
CA SER A 26 11.42 -6.76 3.70
C SER A 26 10.91 -6.20 2.37
N LYS A 27 11.80 -5.64 1.54
CA LYS A 27 11.45 -5.17 0.19
C LYS A 27 10.93 -6.29 -0.70
N ASP A 28 11.62 -7.42 -0.75
CA ASP A 28 11.19 -8.57 -1.56
C ASP A 28 9.79 -9.04 -1.14
N ARG A 29 9.53 -9.09 0.17
CA ARG A 29 8.20 -9.40 0.70
C ARG A 29 7.15 -8.36 0.30
N CYS A 30 7.47 -7.07 0.37
CA CYS A 30 6.58 -6.00 -0.07
C CYS A 30 6.27 -6.10 -1.57
N ILE A 31 7.27 -6.42 -2.41
CA ILE A 31 7.08 -6.60 -3.85
C ILE A 31 6.06 -7.72 -4.12
N VAL A 32 6.23 -8.88 -3.48
CA VAL A 32 5.33 -10.03 -3.65
C VAL A 32 3.91 -9.70 -3.19
N ILE A 33 3.76 -9.02 -2.06
CA ILE A 33 2.46 -8.58 -1.54
C ILE A 33 1.79 -7.59 -2.50
N ASN A 34 2.54 -6.62 -3.01
CA ASN A 34 2.01 -5.63 -3.95
C ASN A 34 1.61 -6.26 -5.27
N GLN A 35 2.39 -7.22 -5.80
CA GLN A 35 2.01 -8.00 -6.97
C GLN A 35 0.72 -8.79 -6.75
N PHE A 36 0.53 -9.39 -5.56
CA PHE A 36 -0.71 -10.06 -5.21
C PHE A 36 -1.91 -9.11 -5.25
N LYS A 37 -1.82 -7.96 -4.55
CA LYS A 37 -2.88 -6.95 -4.53
C LYS A 37 -3.22 -6.43 -5.93
N GLN A 38 -2.19 -6.13 -6.73
CA GLN A 38 -2.34 -5.65 -8.11
C GLN A 38 -3.09 -6.67 -8.99
N ASN A 39 -2.83 -7.97 -8.83
CA ASN A 39 -3.52 -8.99 -9.60
C ASN A 39 -5.02 -9.02 -9.31
N TYR A 40 -5.43 -8.86 -8.06
CA TYR A 40 -6.84 -8.78 -7.70
C TYR A 40 -7.47 -7.46 -8.17
N PHE A 41 -6.79 -6.33 -7.95
CA PHE A 41 -7.28 -5.04 -8.40
C PHE A 41 -7.44 -4.99 -9.93
N ARG A 42 -6.51 -5.61 -10.69
CA ARG A 42 -6.61 -5.73 -12.14
C ARG A 42 -7.86 -6.50 -12.57
N ARG A 43 -8.26 -7.55 -11.85
CA ARG A 43 -9.50 -8.30 -12.12
C ARG A 43 -10.73 -7.41 -11.90
N TYR A 44 -10.78 -6.70 -10.78
CA TYR A 44 -11.82 -5.71 -10.50
C TYR A 44 -11.86 -4.62 -11.58
N PHE A 45 -10.73 -4.04 -11.92
CA PHE A 45 -10.66 -2.99 -12.92
C PHE A 45 -11.16 -3.46 -14.30
N ASN A 46 -10.88 -4.71 -14.67
CA ASN A 46 -11.31 -5.27 -15.95
C ASN A 46 -12.82 -5.55 -16.06
N ILE A 47 -13.54 -5.69 -14.93
CA ILE A 47 -15.00 -5.87 -14.94
C ILE A 47 -15.76 -4.54 -14.96
N LEU A 48 -15.08 -3.42 -14.70
CA LEU A 48 -15.68 -2.10 -14.74
C LEU A 48 -16.05 -1.69 -16.17
N SER A 49 -17.07 -0.83 -16.27
CA SER A 49 -17.43 -0.22 -17.54
C SER A 49 -16.29 0.66 -18.07
N GLY A 50 -16.28 0.94 -19.38
CA GLY A 50 -15.29 1.85 -19.97
C GLY A 50 -15.28 3.23 -19.30
N SER A 51 -16.46 3.79 -19.02
CA SER A 51 -16.63 5.06 -18.34
C SER A 51 -16.14 5.05 -16.89
N ASP A 52 -16.38 3.96 -16.16
CA ASP A 52 -15.93 3.83 -14.77
C ASP A 52 -14.41 3.74 -14.68
N ARG A 53 -13.79 2.95 -15.58
CA ARG A 53 -12.32 2.89 -15.70
C ARG A 53 -11.72 4.25 -16.01
N GLU A 54 -12.29 4.93 -17.00
CA GLU A 54 -11.84 6.27 -17.40
C GLU A 54 -11.97 7.27 -16.26
N TYR A 55 -13.06 7.22 -15.50
CA TYR A 55 -13.23 8.03 -14.29
C TYR A 55 -12.15 7.73 -13.25
N LEU A 56 -11.89 6.45 -12.93
CA LEU A 56 -10.88 6.10 -11.91
C LEU A 56 -9.47 6.57 -12.30
N VAL A 57 -9.11 6.43 -13.58
CA VAL A 57 -7.83 6.95 -14.12
C VAL A 57 -7.80 8.48 -14.06
N LYS A 58 -8.86 9.16 -14.50
CA LYS A 58 -8.95 10.62 -14.48
C LYS A 58 -8.92 11.19 -13.07
N ARG A 59 -9.54 10.51 -12.10
CA ARG A 59 -9.56 10.94 -10.70
C ARG A 59 -8.14 11.02 -10.11
N PHE A 60 -7.26 10.12 -10.54
CA PHE A 60 -5.85 10.11 -10.13
C PHE A 60 -5.03 11.19 -10.85
N LEU A 61 -5.23 11.34 -12.16
CA LEU A 61 -4.46 12.30 -12.96
C LEU A 61 -4.92 13.75 -12.78
N PHE A 62 -6.19 13.96 -12.43
CA PHE A 62 -6.84 15.27 -12.38
C PHE A 62 -7.65 15.42 -11.10
N PRO A 63 -7.17 16.20 -10.12
CA PRO A 63 -7.86 16.42 -8.84
C PRO A 63 -9.27 17.01 -8.96
N GLU A 64 -9.55 17.70 -10.07
CA GLU A 64 -10.83 18.38 -10.36
C GLU A 64 -11.88 17.50 -11.06
N CYS A 65 -11.64 16.19 -11.17
CA CYS A 65 -12.62 15.26 -11.76
C CYS A 65 -13.93 15.25 -10.95
N THR A 66 -15.07 15.35 -11.64
CA THR A 66 -16.41 15.30 -11.04
C THR A 66 -16.59 14.03 -10.23
N VAL A 67 -16.83 14.16 -8.93
CA VAL A 67 -16.86 13.05 -7.99
C VAL A 67 -18.00 12.07 -8.32
N ASN A 68 -17.65 10.78 -8.43
CA ASN A 68 -18.61 9.68 -8.53
C ASN A 68 -18.58 8.87 -7.23
N ASP A 69 -19.36 9.30 -6.24
CA ASP A 69 -19.37 8.71 -4.89
C ASP A 69 -19.72 7.22 -4.88
N LEU A 70 -20.63 6.80 -5.76
CA LEU A 70 -21.04 5.40 -5.83
C LEU A 70 -19.89 4.50 -6.28
N LEU A 71 -19.18 4.91 -7.33
CA LEU A 71 -18.02 4.18 -7.82
C LEU A 71 -16.86 4.23 -6.83
N ASN A 72 -16.62 5.39 -6.19
CA ASN A 72 -15.61 5.53 -5.15
C ASN A 72 -15.87 4.55 -3.99
N LYS A 73 -17.11 4.50 -3.48
CA LYS A 73 -17.48 3.59 -2.40
C LYS A 73 -17.32 2.13 -2.81
N LYS A 74 -17.75 1.76 -4.02
CA LYS A 74 -17.54 0.40 -4.54
C LYS A 74 -16.06 0.05 -4.66
N THR A 75 -15.24 0.97 -5.12
CA THR A 75 -13.79 0.77 -5.28
C THR A 75 -13.11 0.63 -3.94
N LEU A 76 -13.47 1.44 -2.94
CA LEU A 76 -12.95 1.35 -1.58
C LEU A 76 -13.28 0.00 -0.93
N ASN A 77 -14.54 -0.44 -1.04
CA ASN A 77 -14.93 -1.76 -0.54
C ASN A 77 -14.13 -2.89 -1.19
N GLU A 78 -13.86 -2.80 -2.50
CA GLU A 78 -13.02 -3.79 -3.17
C GLU A 78 -11.58 -3.77 -2.63
N CYS A 79 -11.01 -2.59 -2.40
CA CYS A 79 -9.68 -2.45 -1.80
C CYS A 79 -9.62 -3.09 -0.40
N GLU A 80 -10.67 -2.94 0.40
CA GLU A 80 -10.79 -3.60 1.71
C GLU A 80 -10.82 -5.14 1.55
N CYS A 81 -11.63 -5.68 0.64
CA CYS A 81 -11.64 -7.12 0.37
C CYS A 81 -10.27 -7.64 -0.11
N ILE A 82 -9.53 -6.85 -0.90
CA ILE A 82 -8.17 -7.19 -1.33
C ILE A 82 -7.21 -7.19 -0.15
N GLN A 83 -7.32 -6.23 0.76
CA GLN A 83 -6.50 -6.18 1.97
C GLN A 83 -6.77 -7.39 2.87
N GLU A 84 -8.03 -7.76 3.06
CA GLU A 84 -8.41 -8.98 3.78
C GLU A 84 -7.85 -10.23 3.10
N ALA A 85 -8.05 -10.39 1.79
CA ALA A 85 -7.53 -11.52 1.04
C ALA A 85 -5.99 -11.61 1.12
N THR A 86 -5.31 -10.47 1.13
CA THR A 86 -3.86 -10.39 1.34
C THR A 86 -3.49 -10.86 2.74
N ALA A 87 -4.21 -10.40 3.77
CA ALA A 87 -3.99 -10.80 5.16
C ALA A 87 -4.08 -12.31 5.33
N TRP A 88 -5.15 -12.91 4.79
CA TRP A 88 -5.36 -14.35 4.76
C TRP A 88 -4.27 -15.10 3.98
N HIS A 89 -3.91 -14.63 2.79
CA HIS A 89 -2.97 -15.33 1.91
C HIS A 89 -1.55 -15.41 2.49
N PHE A 90 -1.10 -14.35 3.17
CA PHE A 90 0.25 -14.25 3.73
C PHE A 90 0.32 -14.53 5.23
N GLY A 91 -0.80 -14.94 5.86
CA GLY A 91 -0.86 -15.33 7.26
C GLY A 91 -0.68 -14.17 8.25
N PHE A 92 -1.16 -12.97 7.90
CA PHE A 92 -1.13 -11.78 8.76
C PHE A 92 -2.28 -11.73 9.79
N GLU A 93 -2.98 -12.84 10.03
CA GLU A 93 -4.23 -12.91 10.80
C GLU A 93 -4.14 -12.57 12.30
N GLN A 94 -3.00 -12.15 12.82
CA GLN A 94 -2.91 -11.54 14.14
C GLN A 94 -2.40 -10.11 13.98
N GLU A 95 -3.24 -9.15 14.41
CA GLU A 95 -3.05 -7.69 14.36
C GLU A 95 -3.57 -6.96 13.10
N VAL A 96 -4.84 -7.19 12.71
CA VAL A 96 -5.64 -6.11 12.09
C VAL A 96 -6.33 -5.33 13.22
N HIS A 97 -5.53 -4.70 14.09
CA HIS A 97 -6.06 -3.65 14.97
C HIS A 97 -6.03 -2.34 14.20
N LEU A 98 -7.20 -1.99 13.63
CA LEU A 98 -7.73 -0.63 13.45
C LEU A 98 -6.72 0.52 13.62
N GLU A 99 -5.89 0.77 12.60
CA GLU A 99 -5.47 2.14 12.26
C GLU A 99 -6.16 2.53 10.95
N MET A 100 -7.49 2.65 11.02
CA MET A 100 -8.30 3.21 9.94
C MET A 100 -8.52 4.70 10.21
N ALA A 101 -7.84 5.55 9.44
CA ALA A 101 -8.39 6.84 8.98
C ALA A 101 -7.61 7.46 7.81
N ASP A 102 -6.29 7.27 7.69
CA ASP A 102 -5.48 8.07 6.74
C ASP A 102 -4.82 7.29 5.59
N SER A 103 -4.76 5.95 5.63
CA SER A 103 -3.92 5.16 4.68
C SER A 103 -4.63 4.64 3.43
N ALA A 104 -5.94 4.81 3.28
CA ALA A 104 -6.67 4.33 2.10
C ALA A 104 -6.30 5.13 0.84
N HIS A 105 -5.96 6.40 0.98
CA HIS A 105 -5.54 7.27 -0.12
C HIS A 105 -4.15 6.86 -0.64
N ASP A 106 -3.20 6.65 0.26
CA ASP A 106 -1.83 6.26 -0.08
C ASP A 106 -1.77 4.86 -0.71
N ASN A 107 -2.55 3.91 -0.17
CA ASN A 107 -2.66 2.57 -0.75
C ASN A 107 -3.26 2.60 -2.16
N PHE A 108 -4.23 3.48 -2.41
CA PHE A 108 -4.84 3.62 -3.74
C PHE A 108 -3.89 4.29 -4.74
N GLN A 109 -3.11 5.29 -4.30
CA GLN A 109 -2.08 5.92 -5.14
C GLN A 109 -0.99 4.92 -5.54
N GLU A 110 -0.48 4.12 -4.60
CA GLU A 110 0.59 3.15 -4.87
C GLU A 110 0.16 2.08 -5.90
N MET A 111 -1.09 1.62 -5.83
CA MET A 111 -1.64 0.62 -6.77
C MET A 111 -1.74 1.15 -8.21
N LEU A 112 -1.95 2.45 -8.41
CA LEU A 112 -2.12 3.04 -9.74
C LEU A 112 -0.80 3.38 -10.44
N THR A 113 0.25 3.76 -9.69
CA THR A 113 1.59 4.09 -10.24
C THR A 113 2.31 2.95 -10.95
N VAL A 114 1.93 1.70 -10.71
CA VAL A 114 2.58 0.51 -11.30
C VAL A 114 1.84 0.01 -12.55
N LEU A 115 0.69 0.58 -12.87
CA LEU A 115 -0.11 0.24 -14.06
C LEU A 115 0.15 1.16 -15.27
N SER A 116 0.92 2.25 -15.08
CA SER A 116 1.41 3.14 -16.14
C SER A 116 2.75 2.67 -16.71
#